data_AF-A0A9E7B894-F1
#
_entry.id   AF-A0A9E7B894-F1
#
_cell.length_a   1.000
_cell.length_b   1.000
_cell.length_c   1.000
_cell.angle_alpha   90.00
_cell.angle_beta   90.00
_cell.angle_gamma   90.00
#
_symmetry.space_group_name_H-M   'P 1'
#
loop_
_entity.id
_entity.type
_entity.pdbx_description
1 polymer ?
#
loop_
_entity_poly.entity_id
_entity_poly.type
_entity_poly.pdbx_seq_one_letter_code
_entity_poly.pdbx_strand_id
1 'polypeptide(L)'
;MFSAKDKKQIESRGSELNTVIGQIEKFKSGFPYLQIIDAATVGNGIILLNESDLEKAVALYEEKVAHGIRPLKFVPASGAASRMFKDLYEALELFGKSASEEEVLSSNKAAKQYIEGFEKFAFTAELKSI
;
A
#
# COMPACT_ATOMS: atom_id res chain seq x y z
N MET A 1 -8.01 -8.47 -25.78
CA MET A 1 -6.65 -8.44 -26.36
C MET A 1 -6.21 -6.98 -26.41
N PHE A 2 -4.94 -6.67 -26.16
CA PHE A 2 -4.47 -5.27 -26.13
C PHE A 2 -4.63 -4.57 -27.49
N SER A 3 -5.19 -3.37 -27.47
CA SER A 3 -5.25 -2.48 -28.63
C SER A 3 -3.85 -1.96 -28.98
N ALA A 4 -3.71 -1.36 -30.17
CA ALA A 4 -2.46 -0.70 -30.57
C ALA A 4 -2.09 0.47 -29.63
N LYS A 5 -3.10 1.14 -29.05
CA LYS A 5 -2.90 2.21 -28.07
C LYS A 5 -2.33 1.67 -26.75
N ASP A 6 -2.84 0.53 -26.28
CA ASP A 6 -2.38 -0.09 -25.03
C ASP A 6 -0.92 -0.54 -25.14
N LYS A 7 -0.53 -1.12 -26.27
CA LYS A 7 0.85 -1.56 -26.53
C LYS A 7 1.83 -0.39 -26.47
N LYS A 8 1.51 0.71 -27.14
CA LYS A 8 2.34 1.94 -27.09
C LYS A 8 2.46 2.50 -25.66
N GLN A 9 1.38 2.47 -24.89
CA GLN A 9 1.41 2.93 -23.51
C GLN A 9 2.30 2.05 -22.63
N ILE A 10 2.19 0.73 -22.76
CA ILE A 10 3.00 -0.26 -22.03
C ILE A 10 4.49 -0.04 -22.30
N GLU A 11 4.86 0.10 -23.58
CA GLU A 11 6.23 0.37 -24.01
C GLU A 11 6.73 1.72 -23.48
N SER A 12 5.92 2.78 -23.56
CA SER A 12 6.30 4.12 -23.09
C SER A 12 6.58 4.19 -21.58
N ARG A 13 5.95 3.30 -20.80
CA ARG A 13 6.20 3.15 -19.35
C ARG A 13 7.46 2.33 -19.05
N GLY A 14 8.14 1.80 -20.07
CA GLY A 14 9.29 0.90 -19.91
C GLY A 14 8.90 -0.50 -19.46
N SER A 15 7.67 -0.95 -19.75
CA SER A 15 7.22 -2.31 -19.46
C SER A 15 7.23 -3.18 -20.72
N GLU A 16 7.69 -4.42 -20.59
CA GLU A 16 7.64 -5.40 -21.67
C GLU A 16 6.23 -5.97 -21.84
N LEU A 17 5.71 -6.02 -23.08
CA LEU A 17 4.35 -6.50 -23.36
C LEU A 17 4.11 -7.92 -22.83
N ASN A 18 5.08 -8.82 -23.02
CA ASN A 18 5.00 -10.19 -22.53
C ASN A 18 4.92 -10.26 -20.99
N THR A 19 5.63 -9.38 -20.29
CA THR A 19 5.54 -9.29 -18.82
C THR A 19 4.14 -8.87 -18.39
N VAL A 20 3.54 -7.89 -19.06
CA VAL A 20 2.17 -7.44 -18.74
C VAL A 20 1.14 -8.53 -19.06
N ILE A 21 1.29 -9.25 -20.18
CA ILE A 21 0.43 -10.39 -20.50
C ILE A 21 0.51 -11.45 -19.39
N GLY A 22 1.72 -11.82 -18.96
CA GLY A 22 1.92 -12.78 -17.87
C GLY A 22 1.30 -12.33 -16.54
N GLN A 23 1.33 -11.02 -16.23
CA GLN A 23 0.65 -10.46 -15.07
C GLN A 23 -0.87 -10.59 -15.17
N ILE A 24 -1.44 -10.29 -16.34
CA ILE A 24 -2.89 -10.43 -16.59
C ILE A 24 -3.33 -11.88 -16.45
N GLU A 25 -2.55 -12.83 -16.98
CA GLU A 25 -2.91 -14.25 -16.85
C GLU A 25 -2.95 -14.67 -15.38
N LYS A 26 -2.05 -14.19 -14.53
CA LYS A 26 -2.13 -14.42 -13.07
C LYS A 26 -3.41 -13.85 -12.44
N PHE A 27 -3.90 -12.70 -12.90
CA PHE A 27 -5.18 -12.17 -12.43
C PHE A 27 -6.38 -13.03 -12.86
N LYS A 28 -6.31 -13.66 -14.04
CA LYS A 28 -7.37 -14.55 -14.54
C LYS A 28 -7.33 -15.93 -13.88
N SER A 29 -6.15 -16.54 -13.79
CA SER A 29 -5.95 -17.88 -13.23
C SER A 29 -5.94 -17.88 -11.70
N GLY A 30 -5.87 -16.70 -11.08
CA GLY A 30 -5.54 -16.55 -9.68
C GLY A 30 -4.05 -16.72 -9.39
N PHE A 31 -3.67 -16.40 -8.17
CA PHE A 31 -2.32 -16.59 -7.66
C PHE A 31 -2.27 -17.87 -6.83
N PRO A 32 -1.22 -18.69 -6.97
CA PRO A 32 -1.05 -19.84 -6.09
C PRO A 32 -0.91 -19.35 -4.64
N TYR A 33 -1.42 -20.14 -3.70
CA TYR A 33 -1.18 -19.88 -2.29
C TYR A 33 0.32 -19.92 -2.00
N LEU A 34 0.78 -18.96 -1.20
CA LEU A 34 2.16 -19.00 -0.71
C LEU A 34 2.30 -20.19 0.24
N GLN A 35 3.28 -21.04 -0.03
CA GLN A 35 3.68 -22.07 0.93
C GLN A 35 4.43 -21.38 2.06
N ILE A 36 3.82 -21.34 3.24
CA ILE A 36 4.48 -20.81 4.45
C ILE A 36 5.52 -21.85 4.88
N ILE A 37 6.79 -21.46 4.85
CA ILE A 37 7.90 -22.34 5.21
C ILE A 37 8.16 -22.23 6.72
N ASP A 38 8.41 -21.01 7.20
CA ASP A 38 8.63 -20.71 8.62
C ASP A 38 8.42 -19.19 8.87
N ALA A 39 8.37 -18.79 10.14
CA ALA A 39 8.36 -17.39 10.52
C ALA A 39 9.72 -16.72 10.24
N ALA A 40 9.68 -15.46 9.80
CA ALA A 40 10.89 -14.67 9.65
C ALA A 40 11.47 -14.36 11.04
N THR A 41 12.72 -14.75 11.29
CA THR A 41 13.46 -14.50 12.54
C THR A 41 14.85 -13.98 12.23
N VAL A 42 15.60 -13.54 13.24
CA VAL A 42 17.00 -13.14 13.07
C VAL A 42 17.80 -14.34 12.52
N GLY A 43 18.42 -14.17 11.36
CA GLY A 43 19.11 -15.24 10.64
C GLY A 43 18.21 -16.08 9.74
N ASN A 44 16.88 -15.94 9.82
CA ASN A 44 15.90 -16.57 8.95
C ASN A 44 15.04 -15.50 8.27
N GLY A 45 15.61 -14.83 7.26
CA GLY A 45 14.94 -13.76 6.51
C GLY A 45 15.00 -12.36 7.15
N ILE A 46 15.42 -12.23 8.42
CA ILE A 46 15.73 -10.92 9.04
C ILE A 46 17.23 -10.84 9.31
N ILE A 47 17.88 -9.81 8.78
CA ILE A 47 19.28 -9.49 9.05
C ILE A 47 19.33 -8.56 10.26
N LEU A 48 20.08 -8.95 11.29
CA LEU A 48 20.39 -8.09 12.43
C LEU A 48 21.79 -7.49 12.24
N LEU A 49 21.86 -6.17 12.16
CA LEU A 49 23.13 -5.45 12.06
C LEU A 49 23.73 -5.27 13.46
N ASN A 50 25.01 -5.60 13.62
CA ASN A 50 25.79 -5.15 14.77
C ASN A 50 26.21 -3.69 14.60
N GLU A 51 26.83 -3.10 15.63
CA GLU A 51 27.26 -1.70 15.63
C GLU A 51 28.17 -1.36 14.44
N SER A 52 29.16 -2.20 14.13
CA SER A 52 30.08 -1.97 13.01
C SER A 52 29.37 -2.02 11.66
N ASP A 53 28.43 -2.94 11.47
CA ASP A 53 27.68 -3.07 10.21
C ASP A 53 26.68 -1.93 10.05
N LEU A 54 26.11 -1.45 11.16
CA LEU A 54 25.25 -0.26 11.18
C LEU A 54 26.05 0.98 10.78
N GLU A 55 27.22 1.21 11.37
CA GLU A 55 28.10 2.33 11.03
C GLU A 55 28.47 2.33 9.54
N LYS A 56 28.83 1.17 8.99
CA LYS A 56 29.12 1.02 7.55
C LYS A 56 27.91 1.34 6.69
N ALA A 57 26.73 0.88 7.06
CA ALA A 57 25.50 1.14 6.31
C ALA A 57 25.13 2.63 6.30
N VAL A 58 25.30 3.31 7.44
CA VAL A 58 25.10 4.76 7.56
C VAL A 58 26.11 5.51 6.69
N ALA A 59 27.40 5.19 6.81
CA ALA A 59 28.45 5.84 6.02
C ALA A 59 28.23 5.65 4.51
N LEU A 60 27.81 4.46 4.08
CA LEU A 60 27.47 4.19 2.67
C LEU A 60 26.28 5.05 2.22
N TYR A 61 25.23 5.15 3.04
CA TYR A 61 24.08 5.99 2.73
C TYR A 61 24.48 7.45 2.56
N GLU A 62 25.24 8.00 3.52
CA GLU A 62 25.73 9.39 3.48
C GLU A 62 26.64 9.65 2.28
N GLU A 63 27.56 8.73 1.97
CA GLU A 63 28.44 8.80 0.80
C GLU A 63 27.63 8.87 -0.49
N LYS A 64 26.62 8.01 -0.64
CA LYS A 64 25.75 7.98 -1.82
C LYS A 64 24.94 9.27 -1.97
N VAL A 65 24.41 9.81 -0.88
CA VAL A 65 23.69 11.09 -0.88
C VAL A 65 24.62 12.24 -1.25
N ALA A 66 25.83 12.28 -0.71
CA ALA A 66 26.84 13.28 -1.05
C ALA A 66 27.25 13.23 -2.53
N HIS A 67 27.29 12.04 -3.14
CA HIS A 67 27.53 11.86 -4.57
C HIS A 67 26.31 12.14 -5.46
N GLY A 68 25.24 12.72 -4.90
CA GLY A 68 24.10 13.23 -5.66
C GLY A 68 22.92 12.27 -5.78
N ILE A 69 22.93 11.12 -5.11
CA ILE A 69 21.73 10.29 -4.98
C ILE A 69 20.73 11.03 -4.10
N ARG A 70 19.52 11.25 -4.62
CA ARG A 70 18.43 11.89 -3.86
C ARG A 70 17.60 10.81 -3.15
N PRO A 71 17.54 10.80 -1.81
CA PRO A 71 16.64 9.92 -1.08
C PRO A 71 15.19 10.20 -1.47
N LEU A 72 14.44 9.14 -1.74
CA LEU A 72 13.03 9.21 -2.04
C LEU A 72 12.26 8.38 -1.03
N LYS A 73 11.22 8.97 -0.44
CA LYS A 73 10.23 8.21 0.32
C LYS A 73 9.32 7.50 -0.68
N PHE A 74 9.59 6.23 -0.93
CA PHE A 74 8.71 5.40 -1.72
C PHE A 74 7.56 4.90 -0.83
N VAL A 75 6.36 5.43 -1.06
CA VAL A 75 5.14 4.86 -0.50
C VAL A 75 4.60 3.87 -1.54
N PRO A 76 4.68 2.55 -1.29
CA PRO A 76 4.14 1.58 -2.25
C PRO A 76 2.64 1.83 -2.44
N ALA A 77 2.14 1.60 -3.66
CA ALA A 77 0.71 1.62 -3.94
C ALA A 77 0.00 0.70 -2.94
N SER A 78 -0.72 1.31 -2.01
CA SER A 78 -0.97 0.70 -0.71
C SER A 78 -2.18 -0.23 -0.77
N GLY A 79 -1.94 -1.51 -1.03
CA GLY A 79 -2.95 -2.53 -0.71
C GLY A 79 -3.35 -2.47 0.78
N ALA A 80 -2.43 -2.05 1.65
CA ALA A 80 -2.69 -1.87 3.09
C ALA A 80 -3.58 -0.65 3.40
N ALA A 81 -3.38 0.52 2.78
CA ALA A 81 -4.23 1.67 3.06
C ALA A 81 -5.61 1.51 2.41
N SER A 82 -5.71 0.90 1.22
CA SER A 82 -7.02 0.54 0.65
C SER A 82 -7.78 -0.44 1.55
N ARG A 83 -7.09 -1.38 2.22
CA ARG A 83 -7.70 -2.22 3.26
C ARG A 83 -8.08 -1.43 4.52
N MET A 84 -7.24 -0.47 4.92
CA MET A 84 -7.47 0.38 6.10
C MET A 84 -8.70 1.27 5.96
N PHE A 85 -8.94 1.82 4.76
CA PHE A 85 -10.09 2.67 4.46
C PHE A 85 -11.28 1.92 3.85
N LYS A 86 -11.17 0.60 3.66
CA LYS A 86 -12.22 -0.21 3.03
C LYS A 86 -13.57 -0.01 3.70
N ASP A 87 -13.61 -0.16 5.01
CA ASP A 87 -14.85 -0.06 5.79
C ASP A 87 -15.45 1.35 5.71
N LEU A 88 -14.62 2.40 5.61
CA LEU A 88 -15.08 3.78 5.44
C LEU A 88 -15.66 4.04 4.06
N TYR A 89 -15.05 3.48 3.01
CA TYR A 89 -15.60 3.56 1.66
C TYR A 89 -16.93 2.81 1.54
N GLU A 90 -17.03 1.63 2.15
CA GLU A 90 -18.30 0.87 2.19
C GLU A 90 -19.40 1.66 2.92
N ALA A 91 -19.07 2.30 4.04
CA ALA A 91 -20.02 3.19 4.74
C ALA A 91 -20.42 4.39 3.87
N LEU A 92 -19.46 5.05 3.21
CA LEU A 92 -19.72 6.19 2.32
C LEU A 92 -20.68 5.84 1.17
N GLU A 93 -20.51 4.67 0.57
CA GLU A 93 -21.42 4.16 -0.48
C GLU A 93 -22.84 3.94 0.04
N LEU A 94 -23.00 3.50 1.28
CA LEU A 94 -24.32 3.33 1.90
C LEU A 94 -24.98 4.67 2.22
N PHE A 95 -24.22 5.65 2.71
CA PHE A 95 -24.69 7.03 2.88
C PHE A 95 -25.17 7.64 1.55
N GLY A 96 -24.43 7.41 0.45
CA GLY A 96 -24.81 7.86 -0.89
C GLY A 96 -26.11 7.25 -1.43
N LYS A 97 -26.53 6.10 -0.88
CA LYS A 97 -27.80 5.43 -1.21
C LYS A 97 -28.98 5.85 -0.31
N SER A 98 -28.83 6.93 0.44
CA SER A 98 -29.86 7.49 1.34
C SER A 98 -30.24 6.61 2.53
N ALA A 99 -29.38 5.69 2.95
CA ALA A 99 -29.52 5.02 4.25
C ALA A 99 -29.32 6.03 5.39
N SER A 100 -30.02 5.85 6.51
CA SER A 100 -29.83 6.73 7.67
C SER A 100 -28.46 6.49 8.32
N GLU A 101 -27.94 7.49 9.03
CA GLU A 101 -26.67 7.36 9.74
C GLU A 101 -26.69 6.19 10.74
N GLU A 102 -27.78 6.02 11.46
CA GLU A 102 -27.95 4.92 12.40
C GLU A 102 -27.93 3.56 11.72
N GLU A 103 -28.50 3.44 10.52
CA GLU A 103 -28.49 2.20 9.73
C GLU A 103 -27.08 1.86 9.21
N VAL A 104 -26.36 2.87 8.70
CA VAL A 104 -24.98 2.67 8.19
C VAL A 104 -24.01 2.34 9.33
N LEU A 105 -24.09 3.06 10.45
CA LEU A 105 -23.16 2.87 11.58
C LEU A 105 -23.49 1.65 12.43
N SER A 106 -24.73 1.16 12.42
CA SER A 106 -25.08 -0.12 13.05
C SER A 106 -24.62 -1.32 12.22
N SER A 107 -24.64 -1.22 10.89
CA SER A 107 -24.19 -2.28 9.98
C SER A 107 -22.67 -2.29 9.76
N ASN A 108 -21.97 -1.18 10.00
CA ASN A 108 -20.52 -1.06 9.84
C ASN A 108 -19.82 -0.58 11.12
N LYS A 109 -19.45 -1.54 11.99
CA LYS A 109 -18.82 -1.28 13.29
C LYS A 109 -17.48 -0.55 13.19
N ALA A 110 -16.68 -0.85 12.17
CA ALA A 110 -15.37 -0.23 11.99
C ALA A 110 -15.50 1.24 11.60
N ALA A 111 -16.43 1.57 10.69
CA ALA A 111 -16.74 2.95 10.34
C ALA A 111 -17.29 3.74 11.54
N LYS A 112 -18.18 3.13 12.35
CA LYS A 112 -18.68 3.74 13.59
C LYS A 112 -17.54 4.08 14.55
N GLN A 113 -16.63 3.13 14.82
CA GLN A 113 -15.48 3.35 15.69
C GLN A 113 -14.55 4.45 15.17
N TYR A 114 -14.37 4.53 13.85
CA TYR A 114 -13.58 5.59 13.23
C TYR A 114 -14.19 6.97 13.46
N ILE A 115 -15.49 7.12 13.23
CA ILE A 115 -16.21 8.40 13.38
C ILE A 115 -16.25 8.84 14.86
N GLU A 116 -16.63 7.94 15.77
CA GLU A 116 -16.63 8.22 17.22
C GLU A 116 -15.22 8.52 17.77
N GLY A 117 -14.20 7.93 17.15
CA GLY A 117 -12.81 8.11 17.49
C GLY A 117 -12.09 9.23 16.74
N PHE A 118 -12.78 9.98 15.88
CA PHE A 118 -12.15 10.89 14.91
C PHE A 118 -11.23 11.93 15.58
N GLU A 119 -11.63 12.45 16.75
CA GLU A 119 -10.83 13.40 17.55
C GLU A 119 -9.49 12.84 18.06
N LYS A 120 -9.32 11.51 18.07
CA LYS A 120 -8.12 10.83 18.57
C LYS A 120 -7.11 10.53 17.47
N PHE A 121 -7.44 10.79 16.20
CA PHE A 121 -6.54 10.51 15.09
C PHE A 121 -5.40 11.53 15.02
N ALA A 122 -4.27 11.06 14.48
CA ALA A 122 -3.22 11.98 14.07
C ALA A 122 -3.76 12.87 12.94
N PHE A 123 -3.37 14.15 12.97
CA PHE A 123 -3.73 15.15 11.96
C PHE A 123 -5.22 15.55 11.90
N THR A 124 -6.01 15.31 12.96
CA THR A 124 -7.44 15.69 12.98
C THR A 124 -7.66 17.19 12.78
N ALA A 125 -6.78 18.05 13.33
CA ALA A 125 -6.89 19.50 13.16
C ALA A 125 -6.75 19.90 11.69
N GLU A 126 -5.78 19.31 10.99
CA GLU A 126 -5.54 19.52 9.57
C GLU A 126 -6.69 18.97 8.73
N LEU A 127 -7.21 17.78 9.04
CA LEU A 127 -8.34 17.19 8.31
C LEU A 127 -9.64 18.01 8.43
N LYS A 128 -9.87 18.67 9.57
CA LYS A 128 -11.02 19.57 9.76
C LYS A 128 -10.89 20.90 9.02
N SER A 129 -9.68 21.25 8.60
CA SER A 129 -9.39 22.52 7.93
C SER A 129 -9.51 22.46 6.39
N ILE A 130 -9.75 21.26 5.85
CA ILE A 130 -9.98 20.97 4.43
C ILE A 130 -11.47 20.99 4.16
#